data_AF-A0A1Q7WHU7-F1
#
_entry.id   AF-A0A1Q7WHU7-F1
#
_cell.length_a   1.000
_cell.length_b   1.000
_cell.length_c   1.000
_cell.angle_alpha   90.00
_cell.angle_beta   90.00
_cell.angle_gamma   90.00
#
_symmetry.space_group_name_H-M   'P 1'
#
loop_
_entity.id
_entity.type
_entity.pdbx_description
1 polymer ?
#
loop_
_entity_poly.entity_id
_entity_poly.type
_entity_poly.pdbx_seq_one_letter_code
_entity_poly.pdbx_strand_id
1 'polypeptide(L)'
;MTVDGETAVSSATSVDAVLLVPTRWALGFVKTIDNRHLPVADREGVLMSEEAFGHPGMGGSHGFADPRARLSFGYTMNQQGTGTGVNERGQSLIDAVYRALGYSRIGDGGAWYLLPSSP
;
A
#
# COMPACT_ATOMS: atom_id res chain seq x y z
N MET A 1 20.61 5.84 -6.46
CA MET A 1 19.50 5.04 -5.90
C MET A 1 18.81 4.37 -7.07
N THR A 2 18.71 3.05 -7.08
CA THR A 2 18.04 2.27 -8.16
C THR A 2 16.67 1.84 -7.68
N VAL A 3 15.72 1.64 -8.61
CA VAL A 3 14.36 1.18 -8.33
C VAL A 3 14.36 -0.13 -7.53
N ASP A 4 15.34 -1.01 -7.76
CA ASP A 4 15.48 -2.28 -7.03
C ASP A 4 15.59 -2.10 -5.50
N GLY A 5 16.24 -1.03 -5.04
CA GLY A 5 16.33 -0.72 -3.61
C GLY A 5 15.05 -0.15 -3.02
N GLU A 6 14.17 0.38 -3.87
CA GLU A 6 12.88 0.96 -3.48
C GLU A 6 11.79 -0.12 -3.42
N THR A 7 11.90 -1.17 -4.24
CA THR A 7 10.97 -2.29 -4.26
C THR A 7 11.24 -3.32 -3.17
N ALA A 8 12.48 -3.46 -2.69
CA ALA A 8 12.84 -4.43 -1.65
C ALA A 8 12.54 -3.92 -0.22
N VAL A 9 11.96 -4.79 0.61
CA VAL A 9 11.78 -4.51 2.05
C VAL A 9 13.16 -4.44 2.72
N SER A 10 13.47 -3.30 3.33
CA SER A 10 14.68 -3.09 4.13
C SER A 10 14.45 -3.32 5.62
N SER A 11 13.22 -3.07 6.09
CA SER A 11 12.81 -3.26 7.48
C SER A 11 11.33 -3.66 7.56
N ALA A 12 11.01 -4.62 8.42
CA ALA A 12 9.66 -4.99 8.76
C ALA A 12 9.58 -5.30 10.26
N THR A 13 8.56 -4.78 10.93
CA THR A 13 8.36 -4.97 12.37
C THR A 13 6.94 -5.43 12.63
N SER A 14 6.74 -6.24 13.68
CA SER A 14 5.40 -6.57 14.17
C SER A 14 4.76 -5.43 14.95
N VAL A 15 5.59 -4.55 15.53
CA VAL A 15 5.16 -3.35 16.25
C VAL A 15 6.17 -2.26 15.94
N ASP A 16 5.76 -1.28 15.16
CA ASP A 16 6.49 -0.04 14.96
C ASP A 16 6.56 0.74 16.27
N ALA A 17 7.72 1.27 16.63
CA ALA A 17 7.90 1.94 17.93
C ALA A 17 7.08 3.24 18.06
N VAL A 18 6.63 3.83 16.95
CA VAL A 18 5.84 5.07 16.92
C VAL A 18 4.41 4.79 16.48
N LEU A 19 4.23 4.05 15.39
CA LEU A 19 2.90 3.76 14.86
C LEU A 19 2.19 2.65 15.64
N LEU A 20 2.91 1.87 16.45
CA LEU A 20 2.39 0.82 17.35
C LEU A 20 1.63 -0.31 16.65
N VAL A 21 1.74 -0.39 15.32
CA VAL A 21 1.17 -1.41 14.44
C VAL A 21 2.27 -2.04 13.58
N PRO A 22 2.03 -3.19 12.94
CA PRO A 22 2.98 -3.74 11.97
C PRO A 22 3.26 -2.75 10.83
N THR A 23 4.53 -2.58 10.48
CA THR A 23 4.97 -1.74 9.37
C THR A 23 6.01 -2.45 8.51
N ARG A 24 6.07 -2.05 7.23
CA ARG A 24 7.02 -2.56 6.24
C ARG A 24 7.58 -1.40 5.44
N TRP A 25 8.90 -1.28 5.45
CA TRP A 25 9.65 -0.17 4.87
C TRP A 25 10.70 -0.68 3.88
N ALA A 26 10.87 0.05 2.79
CA ALA A 26 12.04 0.01 1.92
C ALA A 26 12.98 1.19 2.27
N LEU A 27 13.85 1.60 1.36
CA LEU A 27 14.74 2.76 1.55
C LEU A 27 13.96 4.10 1.49
N GLY A 28 13.16 4.38 2.52
CA GLY A 28 12.36 5.62 2.65
C GLY A 28 10.91 5.52 2.18
N PHE A 29 10.47 4.34 1.73
CA PHE A 29 9.13 4.11 1.22
C PHE A 29 8.35 3.09 2.04
N VAL A 30 7.06 3.32 2.19
CA VAL A 30 6.08 2.34 2.69
C VAL A 30 5.87 1.25 1.63
N LYS A 31 5.87 0.00 2.08
CA LYS A 31 5.47 -1.19 1.33
C LYS A 31 4.03 -1.56 1.64
N THR A 32 3.46 -2.53 0.91
CA THR A 32 2.11 -3.02 1.21
C THR A 32 2.01 -3.57 2.64
N ILE A 33 1.02 -3.12 3.41
CA ILE A 33 0.77 -3.45 4.82
C ILE A 33 -0.72 -3.79 4.98
N ASP A 34 -1.01 -4.99 5.50
CA ASP A 34 -2.36 -5.45 5.78
C ASP A 34 -2.64 -5.56 7.29
N ASN A 35 -3.14 -4.46 7.86
CA ASN A 35 -3.46 -4.36 9.28
C ASN A 35 -4.95 -4.60 9.59
N ARG A 36 -5.74 -5.11 8.64
CA ARG A 36 -7.20 -5.26 8.80
C ARG A 36 -7.60 -6.24 9.92
N HIS A 37 -6.66 -7.08 10.35
CA HIS A 37 -6.81 -8.00 11.47
C HIS A 37 -6.78 -7.30 12.85
N LEU A 38 -6.37 -6.04 12.92
CA LEU A 38 -6.30 -5.24 14.16
C LEU A 38 -7.64 -4.58 14.51
N PRO A 39 -7.79 -3.93 15.69
CA PRO A 39 -8.96 -3.11 16.02
C PRO A 39 -9.15 -1.94 15.04
N VAL A 40 -10.38 -1.47 14.84
CA VAL A 40 -10.71 -0.45 13.81
C VAL A 40 -9.81 0.79 13.86
N ALA A 41 -9.44 1.24 15.06
CA ALA A 41 -8.55 2.40 15.23
C ALA A 41 -7.13 2.19 14.68
N ASP A 42 -6.70 0.92 14.54
CA ASP A 42 -5.34 0.50 14.22
C ASP A 42 -5.26 -0.26 12.88
N ARG A 43 -6.40 -0.37 12.15
CA ARG A 43 -6.47 -1.10 10.86
C ARG A 43 -5.79 -0.39 9.70
N GLU A 44 -5.21 0.78 9.95
CA GLU A 44 -4.57 1.58 8.92
C GLU A 44 -3.40 0.83 8.29
N GLY A 45 -3.38 0.86 6.97
CA GLY A 45 -2.39 0.19 6.14
C GLY A 45 -2.57 0.64 4.71
N VAL A 46 -1.98 -0.09 3.78
CA VAL A 46 -2.19 0.13 2.36
C VAL A 46 -1.97 -1.18 1.62
N LEU A 47 -2.96 -1.59 0.82
CA LEU A 47 -2.87 -2.80 0.01
C LEU A 47 -2.45 -2.41 -1.40
N MET A 48 -1.22 -2.74 -1.74
CA MET A 48 -0.61 -2.59 -3.07
C MET A 48 -0.05 -3.95 -3.52
N SER A 49 0.57 -4.02 -4.69
CA SER A 49 1.40 -5.18 -5.02
C SER A 49 2.65 -5.24 -4.15
N GLU A 50 3.31 -6.40 -4.13
CA GLU A 50 4.57 -6.54 -3.40
C GLU A 50 5.69 -5.72 -4.04
N GLU A 51 5.64 -5.47 -5.35
CA GLU A 51 6.61 -4.65 -6.08
C GLU A 51 6.39 -3.15 -5.90
N ALA A 52 5.22 -2.72 -5.41
CA ALA A 52 4.89 -1.31 -5.24
C ALA A 52 5.56 -0.66 -4.02
N PHE A 53 5.91 0.61 -4.13
CA PHE A 53 6.49 1.40 -3.03
C PHE A 53 5.99 2.85 -3.11
N GLY A 54 5.76 3.47 -1.96
CA GLY A 54 5.18 4.79 -1.89
C GLY A 54 5.13 5.36 -0.49
N HIS A 55 4.19 6.27 -0.24
CA HIS A 55 3.99 6.82 1.10
C HIS A 55 2.54 7.32 1.30
N PRO A 56 1.84 6.92 2.37
CA PRO A 56 0.60 7.55 2.79
C PRO A 56 0.86 8.87 3.53
N GLY A 57 -0.05 9.83 3.43
CA GLY A 57 -0.03 11.07 4.19
C GLY A 57 -1.22 11.16 5.12
N MET A 58 -1.02 11.86 6.24
CA MET A 58 -2.04 12.07 7.26
C MET A 58 -3.34 12.65 6.65
N GLY A 59 -4.48 12.07 7.03
CA GLY A 59 -5.78 12.41 6.45
C GLY A 59 -6.14 11.63 5.18
N GLY A 60 -5.20 10.84 4.64
CA GLY A 60 -5.44 9.80 3.64
C GLY A 60 -4.89 10.07 2.25
N SER A 61 -4.02 11.08 2.06
CA SER A 61 -3.32 11.26 0.78
C SER A 61 -2.38 10.08 0.54
N HIS A 62 -2.10 9.78 -0.72
CA HIS A 62 -1.22 8.65 -1.02
C HIS A 62 -0.58 8.80 -2.39
N GLY A 63 0.68 8.41 -2.51
CA GLY A 63 1.36 8.27 -3.79
C GLY A 63 2.28 7.05 -3.78
N PHE A 64 2.31 6.31 -4.88
CA PHE A 64 3.18 5.15 -5.03
C PHE A 64 3.53 4.90 -6.51
N ALA A 65 4.56 4.08 -6.71
CA ALA A 65 4.91 3.50 -8.00
C ALA A 65 4.95 1.98 -7.90
N ASP A 66 4.53 1.30 -8.96
CA ASP A 66 4.61 -0.14 -9.15
C ASP A 66 5.31 -0.42 -10.49
N PRO A 67 6.63 -0.72 -10.46
CA PRO A 67 7.40 -0.95 -11.67
C PRO A 67 6.92 -2.17 -12.48
N ARG A 68 6.41 -3.21 -11.80
CA ARG A 68 5.92 -4.43 -12.46
C ARG A 68 4.61 -4.16 -13.20
N ALA A 69 3.72 -3.38 -12.60
CA ALA A 69 2.49 -2.92 -13.23
C ALA A 69 2.70 -1.75 -14.21
N ARG A 70 3.91 -1.18 -14.27
CA ARG A 70 4.22 0.07 -14.99
C ARG A 70 3.26 1.21 -14.63
N LEU A 71 2.96 1.32 -13.34
CA LEU A 71 1.95 2.21 -12.78
C LEU A 71 2.61 3.24 -11.85
N SER A 72 2.16 4.49 -11.95
CA SER A 72 2.32 5.49 -10.90
C SER A 72 0.94 6.00 -10.49
N PHE A 73 0.74 6.21 -9.20
CA PHE A 73 -0.53 6.64 -8.63
C PHE A 73 -0.33 7.81 -7.69
N GLY A 74 -1.30 8.73 -7.68
CA GLY A 74 -1.35 9.86 -6.74
C GLY A 74 -2.79 10.23 -6.41
N TYR A 75 -3.06 10.38 -5.12
CA TYR A 75 -4.33 10.84 -4.58
C TYR A 75 -4.10 11.92 -3.53
N THR A 76 -4.75 13.07 -3.73
CA THR A 76 -4.72 14.21 -2.81
C THR A 76 -6.14 14.68 -2.51
N MET A 77 -6.33 15.27 -1.34
CA MET A 77 -7.60 15.84 -0.90
C MET A 77 -7.36 17.04 0.02
N ASN A 78 -8.39 17.86 0.17
CA ASN A 78 -8.42 18.96 1.14
C ASN A 78 -9.23 18.63 2.40
N GLN A 79 -10.11 17.63 2.35
CA GLN A 79 -10.87 17.15 3.51
C GLN A 79 -10.18 15.92 4.12
N GLN A 80 -9.40 16.15 5.18
CA GLN A 80 -8.71 15.09 5.91
C GLN A 80 -9.70 14.10 6.53
N GLY A 81 -9.43 12.80 6.36
CA GLY A 81 -10.00 11.76 7.19
C GLY A 81 -9.28 11.67 8.54
N THR A 82 -9.67 10.70 9.35
CA THR A 82 -8.95 10.35 10.57
C THR A 82 -7.67 9.58 10.26
N GLY A 83 -6.65 9.79 11.09
CA GLY A 83 -5.42 9.00 11.15
C GLY A 83 -4.38 9.22 10.04
N THR A 84 -3.42 8.31 9.97
CA THR A 84 -2.10 8.49 9.33
C THR A 84 -1.90 7.68 8.05
N GLY A 85 -2.69 6.63 7.85
CA GLY A 85 -2.61 5.73 6.71
C GLY A 85 -3.57 6.06 5.56
N VAL A 86 -3.75 5.09 4.67
CA VAL A 86 -4.71 5.16 3.58
C VAL A 86 -6.11 4.87 4.14
N ASN A 87 -7.05 5.78 3.90
CA ASN A 87 -8.45 5.57 4.27
C ASN A 87 -9.21 4.79 3.18
N GLU A 88 -10.48 4.45 3.44
CA GLU A 88 -11.33 3.72 2.49
C GLU A 88 -11.42 4.40 1.11
N ARG A 89 -11.47 5.74 1.07
CA ARG A 89 -11.49 6.49 -0.20
C ARG A 89 -10.23 6.21 -1.01
N GLY A 90 -9.06 6.37 -0.38
CA GLY A 90 -7.78 6.08 -1.03
C GLY A 90 -7.66 4.63 -1.46
N GLN A 91 -7.96 3.67 -0.57
CA GLN A 91 -7.85 2.25 -0.88
C GLN A 91 -8.82 1.82 -2.00
N SER A 92 -10.03 2.39 -2.06
CA SER A 92 -10.99 2.10 -3.13
C SER A 92 -10.48 2.50 -4.52
N LEU A 93 -9.72 3.60 -4.60
CA LEU A 93 -9.11 4.06 -5.85
C LEU A 93 -7.94 3.15 -6.26
N ILE A 94 -7.08 2.78 -5.29
CA ILE A 94 -5.98 1.83 -5.50
C ILE A 94 -6.55 0.50 -6.01
N ASP A 95 -7.61 0.01 -5.36
CA ASP A 95 -8.30 -1.22 -5.73
C ASP A 95 -8.86 -1.16 -7.15
N ALA A 96 -9.51 -0.05 -7.53
CA ALA A 96 -10.08 0.12 -8.86
C ALA A 96 -8.99 0.11 -9.94
N VAL A 97 -7.84 0.76 -9.69
CA VAL A 97 -6.72 0.79 -10.62
C VAL A 97 -6.11 -0.61 -10.81
N TYR A 98 -5.84 -1.35 -9.73
CA TYR A 98 -5.30 -2.70 -9.85
C TYR A 98 -6.25 -3.67 -10.57
N ARG A 99 -7.57 -3.58 -10.30
CA ARG A 99 -8.57 -4.36 -11.05
C ARG A 99 -8.56 -4.02 -12.54
N ALA A 100 -8.46 -2.74 -12.89
CA ALA A 100 -8.41 -2.31 -14.29
C ALA A 100 -7.16 -2.80 -15.03
N LEU A 101 -6.07 -3.06 -14.29
CA LEU A 101 -4.83 -3.65 -14.82
C LEU A 101 -4.83 -5.19 -14.82
N GLY A 102 -5.93 -5.83 -14.41
CA GLY A 102 -6.06 -7.29 -14.37
C GLY A 102 -5.39 -7.96 -13.16
N TYR A 103 -4.97 -7.18 -12.16
CA TYR A 103 -4.45 -7.74 -10.91
C TYR A 103 -5.60 -8.31 -10.08
N SER A 104 -5.27 -9.32 -9.28
CA SER A 104 -6.17 -10.02 -8.36
C SER A 104 -5.62 -9.96 -6.94
N ARG A 105 -6.47 -10.26 -5.96
CA ARG A 105 -6.08 -10.46 -4.55
C ARG A 105 -6.90 -11.58 -3.92
N ILE A 106 -6.44 -12.14 -2.81
CA ILE A 106 -7.17 -13.21 -2.11
C ILE A 106 -8.20 -12.56 -1.17
N GLY A 107 -9.49 -12.72 -1.50
CA GLY A 107 -10.58 -12.13 -0.71
C GLY A 107 -10.52 -10.60 -0.70
N ASP A 108 -10.65 -10.01 0.49
CA ASP A 108 -10.69 -8.57 0.67
C ASP A 108 -9.33 -7.94 1.04
N GLY A 109 -8.24 -8.72 1.11
CA GLY A 109 -6.91 -8.12 1.16
C GLY A 109 -5.73 -9.03 0.83
N GLY A 110 -4.62 -8.88 1.57
CA GLY A 110 -3.30 -9.24 1.07
C GLY A 110 -2.82 -8.31 -0.06
N ALA A 111 -1.60 -8.57 -0.53
CA ALA A 111 -1.01 -7.85 -1.65
C ALA A 111 -1.71 -8.18 -2.98
N TRP A 112 -1.74 -7.21 -3.89
CA TRP A 112 -2.19 -7.41 -5.26
C TRP A 112 -1.17 -8.23 -6.05
N TYR A 113 -1.64 -9.17 -6.87
CA TYR A 113 -0.79 -9.99 -7.74
C TYR A 113 -1.40 -10.13 -9.13
N LEU A 114 -0.55 -10.22 -10.14
CA LEU A 114 -0.98 -10.55 -11.50
C LEU A 114 -0.99 -12.07 -11.66
N LEU A 115 -2.12 -12.64 -12.10
CA LEU A 115 -2.17 -14.04 -12.50
C LEU A 115 -1.27 -14.24 -13.74
N PRO A 116 -0.57 -15.37 -13.85
CA PRO A 116 0.10 -15.71 -15.10
C PRO A 116 -0.92 -15.68 -16.24
N SER A 117 -0.58 -15.06 -17.37
CA SER A 117 -1.33 -15.30 -18.60
C SER A 117 -1.32 -16.81 -18.85
N SER A 118 -2.49 -17.39 -19.14
CA SER A 118 -2.54 -18.79 -19.61
C SER A 118 -1.57 -18.95 -20.78
N PRO A 119 -0.82 -20.07 -20.84
CA PRO A 119 0.12 -20.32 -21.93
C PRO A 119 -0.58 -20.32 -23.30
#